data_AF-A0A847IB98-F1
#
_entry.id   AF-A0A847IB98-F1
#
_cell.length_a   1.000
_cell.length_b   1.000
_cell.length_c   1.000
_cell.angle_alpha   90.00
_cell.angle_beta   90.00
_cell.angle_gamma   90.00
#
_symmetry.space_group_name_H-M   'P 1'
#
loop_
_entity.id
_entity.type
_entity.pdbx_description
1 polymer ?
#
loop_
_entity_poly.entity_id
_entity_poly.type
_entity_poly.pdbx_seq_one_letter_code
_entity_poly.pdbx_strand_id
1 'polypeptide(L)'
;MGTGTGRRAARLTGAALAAVAVAALSAGCSSDDGPDAHRAVDAVLTQGELPAGLTVVKLGKDEIQQVADQFHDSVKGVEVTPSQCVAPGSMPSKIDVKTSGLMVATDAKYSISESVQRLADLPGDGIGDLVKLRGQVTGECARVAVEVTAGPVKDSRIDTRYTVLDVPAGKARQLLVVQSDSTTSNESKDGSSRLLVGRAVVNDLLVTVQMVARDDSDDLDPALFEQVLTAAVDKAAV
;
A
#
# COMPACT_ATOMS: atom_id res chain seq x y z
N MET A 1 -20.22 55.10 -31.32
CA MET A 1 -20.47 55.75 -32.62
C MET A 1 -19.28 56.63 -32.95
N GLY A 2 -18.75 56.56 -34.18
CA GLY A 2 -17.56 57.29 -34.64
C GLY A 2 -16.39 56.36 -34.93
N THR A 3 -16.36 55.70 -36.10
CA THR A 3 -15.52 56.07 -37.29
C THR A 3 -14.03 55.87 -37.03
N GLY A 4 -13.24 55.12 -37.81
CA GLY A 4 -13.41 54.59 -39.15
C GLY A 4 -12.01 54.51 -39.80
N THR A 5 -11.79 53.44 -40.57
CA THR A 5 -10.98 53.40 -41.81
C THR A 5 -9.52 53.85 -41.81
N GLY A 6 -8.63 52.95 -42.29
CA GLY A 6 -7.35 53.40 -42.84
C GLY A 6 -6.38 52.29 -43.26
N ARG A 7 -6.73 51.47 -44.26
CA ARG A 7 -5.75 50.67 -45.00
C ARG A 7 -4.94 51.60 -45.93
N ARG A 8 -3.60 51.58 -45.85
CA ARG A 8 -2.72 51.83 -47.01
C ARG A 8 -1.49 50.94 -46.96
N ALA A 9 -1.16 50.46 -48.15
CA ALA A 9 -0.18 49.45 -48.45
C ALA A 9 1.15 50.04 -48.95
N ALA A 10 2.17 49.18 -48.88
CA ALA A 10 3.30 49.01 -49.79
C ALA A 10 4.48 50.00 -49.74
N ARG A 11 5.68 49.44 -49.47
CA ARG A 11 6.83 49.24 -50.39
C ARG A 11 8.03 48.71 -49.57
N LEU A 12 8.51 47.48 -49.80
CA LEU A 12 9.73 47.12 -50.57
C LEU A 12 10.93 48.00 -50.15
N THR A 13 12.07 47.50 -49.65
CA THR A 13 13.05 46.59 -50.28
C THR A 13 14.21 46.38 -49.28
N GLY A 14 14.88 45.22 -49.23
CA GLY A 14 16.17 45.12 -48.51
C GLY A 14 16.58 43.70 -48.12
N ALA A 15 17.56 43.15 -48.84
CA ALA A 15 18.01 41.77 -48.81
C ALA A 15 18.67 41.28 -47.49
N ALA A 16 18.34 40.03 -47.17
CA ALA A 16 19.22 38.92 -46.78
C ALA A 16 20.37 39.17 -45.78
N LEU A 17 20.19 38.63 -44.57
CA LEU A 17 21.23 37.86 -43.88
C LEU A 17 20.60 36.59 -43.32
N ALA A 18 21.18 35.46 -43.72
CA ALA A 18 20.81 34.13 -43.28
C ALA A 18 21.06 33.98 -41.77
N ALA A 19 20.04 33.55 -41.04
CA ALA A 19 20.21 32.87 -39.77
C ALA A 19 19.20 31.71 -39.73
N VAL A 20 19.73 30.57 -39.34
CA VAL A 20 19.15 29.24 -39.40
C VAL A 20 17.89 29.12 -38.52
N ALA A 21 16.99 28.24 -38.97
CA ALA A 21 15.81 27.69 -38.30
C ALA A 21 16.06 27.37 -36.80
N VAL A 22 15.08 27.34 -35.89
CA VAL A 22 13.77 26.68 -35.92
C VAL A 22 12.87 27.39 -34.90
N ALA A 23 11.62 27.66 -35.28
CA ALA A 23 10.56 27.92 -34.31
C ALA A 23 10.11 26.60 -33.68
N ALA A 24 10.10 26.52 -32.34
CA ALA A 24 8.99 25.93 -31.60
C ALA A 24 9.21 26.08 -30.08
N LEU A 25 8.34 26.90 -29.49
CA LEU A 25 7.53 26.61 -28.31
C LEU A 25 8.26 26.03 -27.08
N SER A 26 8.38 26.91 -26.07
CA SER A 26 8.11 26.62 -24.66
C SER A 26 8.06 25.13 -24.28
N ALA A 27 9.17 24.60 -23.80
CA ALA A 27 9.17 23.46 -22.91
C ALA A 27 9.67 23.96 -21.56
N GLY A 28 8.73 24.12 -20.63
CA GLY A 28 9.02 24.42 -19.25
C GLY A 28 9.91 23.33 -18.66
N CYS A 29 10.85 23.75 -17.82
CA CYS A 29 11.41 22.87 -16.80
C CYS A 29 10.29 22.55 -15.80
N SER A 30 9.43 21.60 -16.15
CA SER A 30 8.67 20.83 -15.19
C SER A 30 9.36 19.50 -15.11
N SER A 31 9.79 19.13 -13.91
CA SER A 31 10.21 17.76 -13.61
C SER A 31 8.98 16.88 -13.78
N ASP A 32 8.74 16.41 -15.00
CA ASP A 32 7.76 15.37 -15.28
C ASP A 32 8.31 14.08 -14.68
N ASP A 33 7.83 13.78 -13.47
CA ASP A 33 7.66 12.41 -13.02
C ASP A 33 6.94 11.67 -14.16
N GLY A 34 7.68 10.80 -14.87
CA GLY A 34 7.16 10.13 -16.06
C GLY A 34 5.88 9.32 -15.78
N PRO A 35 5.16 8.86 -16.82
CA PRO A 35 3.88 8.14 -16.68
C PRO A 35 3.90 6.94 -15.71
N ASP A 36 5.07 6.42 -15.36
CA ASP A 36 5.26 5.33 -14.38
C ASP A 36 5.31 5.77 -12.90
N ALA A 37 5.37 7.06 -12.60
CA ALA A 37 5.47 7.54 -11.21
C ALA A 37 4.17 7.38 -10.42
N HIS A 38 3.02 7.44 -11.10
CA HIS A 38 1.69 7.31 -10.49
C HIS A 38 1.07 5.92 -10.65
N ARG A 39 1.73 5.01 -11.36
CA ARG A 39 1.17 3.67 -11.65
C ARG A 39 0.75 2.92 -10.38
N ALA A 40 1.53 3.01 -9.31
CA ALA A 40 1.18 2.40 -8.03
C ALA A 40 -0.02 3.08 -7.35
N VAL A 41 -0.18 4.39 -7.51
CA VAL A 41 -1.34 5.15 -6.99
C VAL A 41 -2.61 4.76 -7.74
N ASP A 42 -2.52 4.67 -9.06
CA ASP A 42 -3.66 4.36 -9.94
C ASP A 42 -4.08 2.88 -9.88
N ALA A 43 -3.19 1.99 -9.44
CA ALA A 43 -3.42 0.55 -9.33
C ALA A 43 -4.26 0.13 -8.11
N VAL A 44 -4.57 1.05 -7.20
CA VAL A 44 -5.37 0.77 -6.00
C VAL A 44 -6.86 0.67 -6.34
N LEU A 45 -7.58 -0.25 -5.72
CA LEU A 45 -9.03 -0.38 -5.91
C LEU A 45 -9.79 0.90 -5.55
N THR A 46 -10.78 1.20 -6.38
CA THR A 46 -11.76 2.27 -6.17
C THR A 46 -13.06 1.69 -5.65
N GLN A 47 -13.98 2.56 -5.21
CA GLN A 47 -15.31 2.16 -4.71
C GLN A 47 -16.08 1.26 -5.69
N GLY A 48 -15.93 1.46 -7.00
CA GLY A 48 -16.66 0.69 -8.02
C GLY A 48 -16.07 -0.69 -8.29
N GLU A 49 -14.87 -0.96 -7.78
CA GLU A 49 -14.15 -2.24 -7.98
C GLU A 49 -14.21 -3.12 -6.72
N LEU A 50 -14.73 -2.60 -5.61
CA LEU A 50 -14.92 -3.36 -4.38
C LEU A 50 -16.22 -4.18 -4.41
N PRO A 51 -16.23 -5.37 -3.77
CA PRO A 51 -17.46 -6.11 -3.50
C PRO A 51 -18.53 -5.24 -2.81
N ALA A 52 -19.80 -5.55 -3.08
CA ALA A 52 -20.93 -4.82 -2.51
C ALA A 52 -20.90 -4.86 -0.96
N GLY A 53 -21.26 -3.73 -0.33
CA GLY A 53 -21.29 -3.59 1.13
C GLY A 53 -20.06 -2.89 1.72
N LEU A 54 -18.93 -2.91 1.01
CA LEU A 54 -17.74 -2.15 1.40
C LEU A 54 -17.85 -0.69 0.96
N THR A 55 -17.44 0.22 1.85
CA THR A 55 -17.38 1.67 1.57
C THR A 55 -15.96 2.16 1.74
N VAL A 56 -15.41 2.81 0.71
CA VAL A 56 -14.08 3.43 0.76
C VAL A 56 -14.11 4.61 1.73
N VAL A 57 -13.21 4.58 2.70
CA VAL A 57 -12.92 5.69 3.59
C VAL A 57 -11.87 6.56 2.93
N LYS A 58 -12.19 7.84 2.71
CA LYS A 58 -11.21 8.81 2.25
C LYS A 58 -10.35 9.23 3.44
N LEU A 59 -9.13 8.72 3.48
CA LEU A 59 -8.12 9.20 4.41
C LEU A 59 -7.39 10.40 3.79
N GLY A 60 -7.28 11.48 4.56
CA GLY A 60 -6.40 12.60 4.24
C GLY A 60 -4.93 12.19 4.33
N LYS A 61 -4.04 12.92 3.67
CA LYS A 61 -2.59 12.65 3.70
C LYS A 61 -2.03 12.64 5.12
N ASP A 62 -2.51 13.56 5.95
CA ASP A 62 -2.09 13.69 7.35
C ASP A 62 -2.52 12.48 8.19
N GLU A 63 -3.72 11.93 7.92
CA GLU A 63 -4.23 10.73 8.61
C GLU A 63 -3.42 9.48 8.21
N ILE A 64 -3.04 9.37 6.93
CA ILE A 64 -2.19 8.26 6.45
C ILE A 64 -0.81 8.32 7.12
N GLN A 65 -0.20 9.50 7.16
CA GLN A 65 1.09 9.69 7.83
C GLN A 65 0.98 9.35 9.32
N GLN A 66 -0.08 9.81 9.99
CA GLN A 66 -0.33 9.51 11.40
C GLN A 66 -0.47 8.00 11.66
N VAL A 67 -1.20 7.27 10.81
CA VAL A 67 -1.34 5.81 10.93
C VAL A 67 0.01 5.11 10.73
N ALA A 68 0.80 5.55 9.75
CA ALA A 68 2.14 5.00 9.51
C ALA A 68 3.09 5.28 10.69
N ASP A 69 3.07 6.49 11.25
CA ASP A 69 3.88 6.88 12.41
C ASP A 69 3.46 6.09 13.66
N GLN A 70 2.16 5.95 13.92
CA GLN A 70 1.64 5.14 15.02
C GLN A 70 2.03 3.68 14.90
N PHE A 71 2.03 3.12 13.68
CA PHE A 71 2.49 1.77 13.43
C PHE A 71 4.00 1.63 13.66
N HIS A 72 4.80 2.58 13.15
CA HIS A 72 6.24 2.58 13.36
C HIS A 72 6.62 2.73 14.84
N ASP A 73 5.85 3.52 15.60
CA ASP A 73 6.08 3.70 17.03
C ASP A 73 5.60 2.50 17.86
N SER A 74 4.56 1.77 17.42
CA SER A 74 4.05 0.60 18.14
C SER A 74 4.99 -0.62 18.08
N VAL A 75 5.85 -0.69 17.06
CA VAL A 75 6.89 -1.72 16.95
C VAL A 75 8.20 -1.34 17.66
N LYS A 76 8.31 -0.14 18.24
CA LYS A 76 9.44 0.23 19.10
C LYS A 76 9.25 -0.36 20.49
N GLY A 77 10.29 -0.97 21.04
CA GLY A 77 10.25 -1.53 22.40
C GLY A 77 9.43 -2.82 22.45
N VAL A 78 9.61 -3.70 21.47
CA VAL A 78 9.12 -5.07 21.51
C VAL A 78 10.28 -6.05 21.35
N GLU A 79 10.21 -7.17 22.06
CA GLU A 79 11.14 -8.29 21.92
C GLU A 79 10.39 -9.48 21.31
N VAL A 80 10.91 -10.03 20.21
CA VAL A 80 10.28 -11.14 19.50
C VAL A 80 11.03 -12.43 19.77
N THR A 81 10.30 -13.49 20.10
CA THR A 81 10.82 -14.84 20.28
C THR A 81 10.10 -15.80 19.32
N PRO A 82 10.82 -16.55 18.47
CA PRO A 82 12.27 -16.52 18.29
C PRO A 82 12.76 -15.21 17.64
N SER A 83 13.94 -14.70 18.04
CA SER A 83 14.45 -13.41 17.55
C SER A 83 14.71 -13.35 16.04
N GLN A 84 14.93 -14.51 15.40
CA GLN A 84 15.04 -14.61 13.94
C GLN A 84 13.70 -14.43 13.21
N CYS A 85 12.58 -14.57 13.91
CA CYS A 85 11.23 -14.51 13.38
C CYS A 85 10.70 -13.08 13.49
N VAL A 86 11.27 -12.18 12.69
CA VAL A 86 10.77 -10.81 12.59
C VAL A 86 9.31 -10.85 12.13
N ALA A 87 8.41 -10.26 12.92
CA ALA A 87 6.97 -10.27 12.67
C ALA A 87 6.67 -9.78 11.23
N PRO A 88 6.13 -10.64 10.36
CA PRO A 88 5.84 -10.30 8.98
C PRO A 88 4.53 -9.50 8.89
N GLY A 89 4.67 -8.19 8.70
CA GLY A 89 3.57 -7.25 8.64
C GLY A 89 3.68 -6.21 9.75
N SER A 90 3.35 -4.95 9.54
CA SER A 90 2.18 -4.53 8.78
C SER A 90 2.27 -3.03 8.41
N MET A 91 3.40 -2.59 7.88
CA MET A 91 3.51 -1.51 6.89
C MET A 91 5.00 -1.30 6.62
N PRO A 92 5.41 -0.85 5.43
CA PRO A 92 6.76 -0.34 5.25
C PRO A 92 7.00 0.75 6.29
N SER A 93 8.22 0.82 6.85
CA SER A 93 8.58 1.86 7.82
C SER A 93 8.42 3.29 7.27
N LYS A 94 8.23 3.43 5.95
CA LYS A 94 7.90 4.66 5.25
C LYS A 94 6.97 4.34 4.09
N ILE A 95 5.77 4.92 4.08
CA ILE A 95 4.92 4.97 2.89
C ILE A 95 5.04 6.38 2.33
N ASP A 96 5.58 6.51 1.12
CA ASP A 96 5.48 7.76 0.39
C ASP A 96 4.16 7.78 -0.37
N VAL A 97 3.17 8.47 0.18
CA VAL A 97 1.82 8.60 -0.41
C VAL A 97 1.79 9.29 -1.77
N LYS A 98 2.90 9.85 -2.25
CA LYS A 98 3.00 10.38 -3.62
C LYS A 98 3.29 9.30 -4.65
N THR A 99 3.97 8.24 -4.24
CA THR A 99 4.46 7.14 -5.11
C THR A 99 3.85 5.79 -4.74
N SER A 100 3.10 5.74 -3.63
CA SER A 100 2.41 4.57 -3.10
C SER A 100 0.91 4.83 -3.11
N GLY A 101 0.16 3.87 -3.61
CA GLY A 101 -1.28 3.88 -3.52
C GLY A 101 -1.76 3.29 -2.20
N LEU A 102 -2.82 3.87 -1.63
CA LEU A 102 -3.49 3.37 -0.42
C LEU A 102 -5.01 3.49 -0.55
N MET A 103 -5.72 2.46 -0.13
CA MET A 103 -7.16 2.48 0.08
C MET A 103 -7.50 1.80 1.40
N VAL A 104 -8.52 2.34 2.07
CA VAL A 104 -9.18 1.67 3.18
C VAL A 104 -10.65 1.60 2.86
N ALA A 105 -11.25 0.43 3.04
CA ALA A 105 -12.67 0.21 2.90
C ALA A 105 -13.21 -0.52 4.13
N THR A 106 -14.44 -0.20 4.48
CA THR A 106 -15.07 -0.72 5.69
C THR A 106 -16.50 -1.13 5.40
N ASP A 107 -16.97 -2.18 6.07
CA ASP A 107 -18.39 -2.44 6.24
C ASP A 107 -18.73 -2.52 7.75
N ALA A 108 -19.87 -3.10 8.08
CA ALA A 108 -20.30 -3.27 9.46
C ALA A 108 -19.42 -4.25 10.27
N LYS A 109 -18.66 -5.14 9.63
CA LYS A 109 -17.91 -6.24 10.27
C LYS A 109 -16.40 -6.11 10.10
N TYR A 110 -15.94 -5.58 8.98
CA TYR A 110 -14.57 -5.67 8.53
C TYR A 110 -14.00 -4.32 8.13
N SER A 111 -12.71 -4.16 8.39
CA SER A 111 -11.88 -3.12 7.79
C SER A 111 -10.88 -3.80 6.88
N ILE A 112 -10.87 -3.38 5.63
CA ILE A 112 -9.96 -3.88 4.61
C ILE A 112 -9.07 -2.72 4.18
N SER A 113 -7.76 -2.93 4.12
CA SER A 113 -6.83 -1.98 3.56
C SER A 113 -6.07 -2.60 2.39
N GLU A 114 -5.76 -1.77 1.41
CA GLU A 114 -4.92 -2.10 0.28
C GLU A 114 -3.80 -1.07 0.20
N SER A 115 -2.58 -1.53 -0.03
CA SER A 115 -1.47 -0.68 -0.44
C SER A 115 -0.78 -1.25 -1.67
N VAL A 116 -0.38 -0.37 -2.59
CA VAL A 116 0.35 -0.72 -3.80
C VAL A 116 1.61 0.14 -3.88
N GLN A 117 2.75 -0.52 -4.07
CA GLN A 117 4.08 0.11 -4.09
C GLN A 117 4.91 -0.47 -5.22
N ARG A 118 5.80 0.32 -5.81
CA ARG A 118 6.79 -0.22 -6.75
C ARG A 118 7.88 -0.97 -5.98
N LEU A 119 8.26 -2.13 -6.48
CA LEU A 119 9.33 -2.95 -5.88
C LEU A 119 10.66 -2.19 -5.79
N ALA A 120 10.95 -1.33 -6.76
CA ALA A 120 12.18 -0.54 -6.80
C ALA A 120 12.26 0.52 -5.68
N ASP A 121 11.11 0.93 -5.14
CA ASP A 121 11.02 1.94 -4.07
C ASP A 121 10.97 1.30 -2.67
N LEU A 122 10.86 -0.03 -2.60
CA LEU A 122 10.87 -0.75 -1.33
C LEU A 122 12.27 -0.76 -0.71
N PRO A 123 12.36 -0.73 0.64
CA PRO A 123 13.63 -0.97 1.31
C PRO A 123 14.22 -2.33 0.91
N GLY A 124 15.54 -2.42 0.82
CA GLY A 124 16.26 -3.66 0.48
C GLY A 124 16.22 -4.76 1.55
N ASP A 125 15.27 -4.70 2.48
CA ASP A 125 15.08 -5.66 3.58
C ASP A 125 14.46 -7.00 3.12
N GLY A 126 13.94 -7.03 1.89
CA GLY A 126 13.39 -8.22 1.26
C GLY A 126 11.87 -8.33 1.35
N ILE A 127 11.15 -7.26 1.70
CA ILE A 127 9.67 -7.23 1.69
C ILE A 127 9.07 -7.61 0.32
N GLY A 128 9.80 -7.36 -0.78
CA GLY A 128 9.40 -7.77 -2.14
C GLY A 128 9.72 -9.23 -2.52
N ASP A 129 10.40 -9.99 -1.66
CA ASP A 129 10.69 -11.42 -1.84
C ASP A 129 9.75 -12.26 -0.96
N LEU A 130 8.65 -12.71 -1.54
CA LEU A 130 7.63 -13.44 -0.80
C LEU A 130 8.04 -14.88 -0.46
N VAL A 131 9.07 -15.43 -1.11
CA VAL A 131 9.64 -16.74 -0.74
C VAL A 131 10.40 -16.60 0.57
N LYS A 132 11.25 -15.57 0.68
CA LYS A 132 11.93 -15.23 1.94
C LYS A 132 10.91 -14.94 3.05
N LEU A 133 9.89 -14.14 2.75
CA LEU A 133 8.84 -13.80 3.71
C LEU A 133 8.05 -15.04 4.18
N ARG A 134 7.79 -16.01 3.30
CA ARG A 134 7.15 -17.28 3.68
C ARG A 134 7.96 -18.03 4.75
N GLY A 135 9.29 -17.98 4.68
CA GLY A 135 10.17 -18.56 5.71
C GLY A 135 10.01 -17.90 7.09
N GLN A 136 9.57 -16.64 7.14
CA GLN A 136 9.35 -15.88 8.38
C GLN A 136 7.97 -16.11 9.03
N VAL A 137 7.08 -16.87 8.36
CA VAL A 137 5.74 -17.24 8.88
C VAL A 137 5.54 -18.76 9.00
N THR A 138 6.58 -19.55 8.74
CA THR A 138 6.50 -21.01 8.73
C THR A 138 7.57 -21.63 9.61
N GLY A 139 7.51 -22.94 9.83
CA GLY A 139 8.48 -23.65 10.66
C GLY A 139 8.53 -23.11 12.10
N GLU A 140 9.72 -22.79 12.58
CA GLU A 140 9.93 -22.19 13.91
C GLU A 140 9.25 -20.82 14.05
N CYS A 141 9.05 -20.11 12.94
CA CYS A 141 8.40 -18.80 12.92
C CYS A 141 6.89 -18.87 12.73
N ALA A 142 6.28 -20.07 12.66
CA ALA A 142 4.83 -20.20 12.62
C ALA A 142 4.16 -19.80 13.94
N ARG A 143 4.93 -19.68 15.02
CA ARG A 143 4.49 -19.14 16.31
C ARG A 143 5.55 -18.19 16.84
N VAL A 144 5.13 -16.98 17.18
CA VAL A 144 6.00 -15.98 17.76
C VAL A 144 5.37 -15.44 19.03
N ALA A 145 6.21 -15.12 20.02
CA ALA A 145 5.82 -14.37 21.19
C ALA A 145 6.46 -12.99 21.10
N VAL A 146 5.67 -11.94 21.32
CA VAL A 146 6.10 -10.56 21.34
C VAL A 146 5.89 -10.03 22.74
N GLU A 147 6.97 -9.60 23.39
CA GLU A 147 6.94 -8.97 24.71
C GLU A 147 7.09 -7.47 24.55
N VAL A 148 6.14 -6.69 25.07
CA VAL A 148 6.19 -5.23 25.00
C VAL A 148 6.98 -4.70 26.17
N THR A 149 8.15 -4.12 25.90
CA THR A 149 9.10 -3.66 26.92
C THR A 149 8.97 -2.17 27.25
N ALA A 150 8.25 -1.40 26.42
CA ALA A 150 8.03 0.03 26.61
C ALA A 150 6.64 0.49 26.17
N GLY A 151 6.23 1.68 26.63
CA GLY A 151 4.97 2.30 26.23
C GLY A 151 3.77 1.96 27.13
N PRO A 152 2.55 2.36 26.73
CA PRO A 152 1.35 2.29 27.58
C PRO A 152 0.85 0.86 27.84
N VAL A 153 1.32 -0.11 27.06
CA VAL A 153 0.97 -1.54 27.20
C VAL A 153 2.19 -2.39 27.57
N LYS A 154 3.19 -1.78 28.22
CA LYS A 154 4.37 -2.49 28.76
C LYS A 154 3.94 -3.71 29.59
N ASP A 155 4.77 -4.75 29.56
CA ASP A 155 4.57 -6.04 30.24
C ASP A 155 3.41 -6.86 29.66
N SER A 156 2.86 -6.43 28.51
CA SER A 156 1.95 -7.26 27.71
C SER A 156 2.72 -8.27 26.90
N ARG A 157 2.16 -9.48 26.80
CA ARG A 157 2.65 -10.56 25.94
C ARG A 157 1.64 -10.83 24.84
N ILE A 158 2.10 -10.84 23.60
CA ILE A 158 1.30 -11.18 22.42
C ILE A 158 1.85 -12.49 21.86
N ASP A 159 1.07 -13.57 21.95
CA ASP A 159 1.40 -14.82 21.30
C ASP A 159 0.64 -14.86 19.96
N THR A 160 1.38 -14.94 18.85
CA THR A 160 0.84 -14.96 17.49
C THR A 160 1.12 -16.29 16.83
N ARG A 161 0.11 -16.84 16.16
CA ARG A 161 0.22 -17.99 15.26
C ARG A 161 0.00 -17.54 13.83
N TYR A 162 0.89 -17.94 12.95
CA TYR A 162 0.74 -17.75 11.51
C TYR A 162 0.28 -19.04 10.83
N THR A 163 -0.68 -18.89 9.94
CA THR A 163 -1.17 -19.95 9.05
C THR A 163 -1.07 -19.45 7.62
N VAL A 164 -0.24 -20.09 6.79
CA VAL A 164 -0.20 -19.80 5.36
C VAL A 164 -1.43 -20.42 4.70
N LEU A 165 -2.18 -19.62 3.96
CA LEU A 165 -3.36 -20.06 3.23
C LEU A 165 -3.00 -20.32 1.76
N ASP A 166 -3.59 -21.37 1.21
CA ASP A 166 -3.48 -21.69 -0.22
C ASP A 166 -4.59 -20.95 -0.97
N VAL A 167 -4.18 -19.91 -1.70
CA VAL A 167 -5.07 -19.04 -2.48
C VAL A 167 -4.52 -18.99 -3.91
N PRO A 168 -5.37 -19.07 -4.95
CA PRO A 168 -4.92 -18.98 -6.33
C PRO A 168 -4.14 -17.68 -6.61
N ALA A 169 -2.95 -17.80 -7.19
CA ALA A 169 -2.08 -16.65 -7.48
C ALA A 169 -2.62 -15.70 -8.56
N GLY A 170 -3.52 -16.19 -9.42
CA GLY A 170 -4.03 -15.41 -10.55
C GLY A 170 -2.90 -14.89 -11.45
N LYS A 171 -2.85 -13.57 -11.66
CA LYS A 171 -1.82 -12.88 -12.46
C LYS A 171 -0.54 -12.55 -11.67
N ALA A 172 -0.47 -12.84 -10.38
CA ALA A 172 0.70 -12.55 -9.57
C ALA A 172 1.85 -13.53 -9.86
N ARG A 173 3.07 -13.00 -10.02
CA ARG A 173 4.29 -13.83 -10.14
C ARG A 173 4.66 -14.51 -8.83
N GLN A 174 4.27 -13.92 -7.71
CA GLN A 174 4.40 -14.49 -6.38
C GLN A 174 3.17 -14.08 -5.56
N LEU A 175 2.63 -15.02 -4.78
CA LEU A 175 1.57 -14.76 -3.83
C LEU A 175 1.91 -15.42 -2.48
N LEU A 176 1.64 -14.69 -1.40
CA LEU A 176 1.67 -15.19 -0.03
C LEU A 176 0.46 -14.65 0.71
N VAL A 177 -0.41 -15.56 1.19
CA VAL A 177 -1.53 -15.22 2.07
C VAL A 177 -1.28 -15.85 3.44
N VAL A 178 -1.43 -15.05 4.48
CA VAL A 178 -1.16 -15.44 5.87
C VAL A 178 -2.32 -14.98 6.74
N GLN A 179 -2.88 -15.90 7.50
CA GLN A 179 -3.70 -15.59 8.65
C GLN A 179 -2.81 -15.50 9.90
N SER A 180 -3.00 -14.45 10.68
CA SER A 180 -2.37 -14.26 11.98
C SER A 180 -3.44 -14.31 13.05
N ASP A 181 -3.31 -15.25 13.99
CA ASP A 181 -4.17 -15.36 15.17
C ASP A 181 -3.34 -14.94 16.38
N SER A 182 -3.68 -13.82 17.01
CA SER A 182 -2.93 -13.24 18.12
C SER A 182 -3.76 -13.24 19.39
N THR A 183 -3.14 -13.63 20.50
CA THR A 183 -3.69 -13.46 21.85
C THR A 183 -2.78 -12.53 22.63
N THR A 184 -3.33 -11.43 23.09
CA THR A 184 -2.66 -10.49 24.00
C THR A 184 -3.08 -10.82 25.43
N SER A 185 -2.12 -10.92 26.32
CA SER A 185 -2.35 -11.08 27.76
C SER A 185 -1.54 -10.03 28.53
N ASN A 186 -2.18 -9.43 29.53
CA ASN A 186 -1.52 -8.66 30.58
C ASN A 186 -2.28 -8.86 31.90
N GLU A 187 -1.75 -8.36 33.01
CA GLU A 187 -2.35 -8.56 34.35
C GLU A 187 -3.80 -8.05 34.48
N SER A 188 -4.25 -7.21 33.55
CA SER A 188 -5.55 -6.51 33.62
C SER A 188 -6.58 -6.99 32.60
N LYS A 189 -6.17 -7.50 31.43
CA LYS A 189 -7.04 -7.86 30.31
C LYS A 189 -6.39 -8.88 29.38
N ASP A 190 -7.20 -9.80 28.90
CA ASP A 190 -6.91 -10.63 27.74
C ASP A 190 -7.66 -10.09 26.52
N GLY A 191 -7.09 -10.27 25.34
CA GLY A 191 -7.71 -9.95 24.06
C GLY A 191 -7.24 -10.87 22.96
N SER A 192 -8.11 -11.15 22.00
CA SER A 192 -7.78 -11.85 20.76
C SER A 192 -7.89 -10.90 19.58
N SER A 193 -7.10 -11.17 18.55
CA SER A 193 -7.29 -10.55 17.25
C SER A 193 -6.92 -11.53 16.14
N ARG A 194 -7.63 -11.42 15.02
CA ARG A 194 -7.30 -12.13 13.79
C ARG A 194 -7.05 -11.12 12.67
N LEU A 195 -6.07 -11.43 11.83
CA LEU A 195 -5.68 -10.62 10.68
C LEU A 195 -5.43 -11.54 9.49
N LEU A 196 -6.03 -11.24 8.34
CA LEU A 196 -5.63 -11.81 7.05
C LEU A 196 -4.76 -10.81 6.31
N VAL A 197 -3.61 -11.27 5.82
CA VAL A 197 -2.69 -10.48 4.99
C VAL A 197 -2.39 -11.24 3.72
N GLY A 198 -2.58 -10.59 2.58
CA GLY A 198 -2.24 -11.09 1.26
C GLY A 198 -1.21 -10.15 0.65
N ARG A 199 -0.08 -10.71 0.23
CA ARG A 199 0.95 -9.99 -0.52
C ARG A 199 1.09 -10.66 -1.86
N ALA A 200 0.97 -9.87 -2.92
CA ALA A 200 1.10 -10.33 -4.29
C ALA A 200 2.12 -9.45 -5.00
N VAL A 201 2.99 -10.09 -5.77
CA VAL A 201 3.85 -9.36 -6.69
C VAL A 201 3.28 -9.47 -8.10
N VAL A 202 2.97 -8.34 -8.71
CA VAL A 202 2.37 -8.23 -10.04
C VAL A 202 3.22 -7.27 -10.84
N ASN A 203 3.87 -7.75 -11.92
CA ASN A 203 4.89 -6.98 -12.63
C ASN A 203 5.98 -6.46 -11.66
N ASP A 204 6.19 -5.14 -11.64
CA ASP A 204 7.08 -4.37 -10.78
C ASP A 204 6.38 -3.81 -9.53
N LEU A 205 5.14 -4.21 -9.25
CA LEU A 205 4.34 -3.75 -8.11
C LEU A 205 4.23 -4.83 -7.02
N LEU A 206 4.31 -4.39 -5.77
CA LEU A 206 3.88 -5.14 -4.60
C LEU A 206 2.49 -4.64 -4.18
N VAL A 207 1.51 -5.53 -4.24
CA VAL A 207 0.15 -5.34 -3.74
C VAL A 207 0.06 -5.99 -2.37
N THR A 208 -0.43 -5.27 -1.36
CA THR A 208 -0.70 -5.80 -0.03
C THR A 208 -2.14 -5.50 0.36
N VAL A 209 -2.93 -6.55 0.62
CA VAL A 209 -4.30 -6.45 1.13
C VAL A 209 -4.32 -6.99 2.57
N GLN A 210 -4.97 -6.27 3.48
CA GLN A 210 -5.16 -6.69 4.86
C GLN A 210 -6.64 -6.63 5.23
N MET A 211 -7.12 -7.60 6.00
CA MET A 211 -8.47 -7.60 6.57
C MET A 211 -8.40 -7.85 8.08
N VAL A 212 -9.05 -6.98 8.82
CA VAL A 212 -9.30 -7.11 10.26
C VAL A 212 -10.80 -7.02 10.54
N ALA A 213 -11.25 -7.67 11.60
CA ALA A 213 -12.59 -7.43 12.13
C ALA A 213 -12.65 -6.08 12.86
N ARG A 214 -13.82 -5.41 12.83
CA ARG A 214 -14.02 -4.07 13.44
C ARG A 214 -14.61 -4.11 14.86
N ASP A 215 -15.14 -5.26 15.27
CA ASP A 215 -15.76 -5.49 16.58
C ASP A 215 -15.06 -6.67 17.29
N ASP A 216 -15.55 -7.07 18.46
CA ASP A 216 -15.14 -8.29 19.20
C ASP A 216 -15.45 -9.60 18.42
N SER A 217 -15.83 -9.50 17.15
CA SER A 217 -15.96 -10.63 16.24
C SER A 217 -14.57 -11.08 15.83
N ASP A 218 -14.10 -12.21 16.35
CA ASP A 218 -12.85 -12.81 15.86
C ASP A 218 -12.99 -13.40 14.45
N ASP A 219 -14.20 -13.52 13.91
CA ASP A 219 -14.42 -14.19 12.63
C ASP A 219 -14.09 -13.27 11.47
N LEU A 220 -13.16 -13.73 10.62
CA LEU A 220 -12.83 -13.13 9.33
C LEU A 220 -13.64 -13.82 8.23
N ASP A 221 -13.73 -13.18 7.07
CA ASP A 221 -14.35 -13.74 5.86
C ASP A 221 -13.28 -14.00 4.78
N PRO A 222 -12.69 -15.21 4.74
CA PRO A 222 -11.67 -15.55 3.75
C PRO A 222 -12.14 -15.41 2.31
N ALA A 223 -13.44 -15.64 2.04
CA ALA A 223 -13.97 -15.57 0.69
C ALA A 223 -14.14 -14.11 0.22
N LEU A 224 -14.58 -13.22 1.10
CA LEU A 224 -14.55 -11.77 0.83
C LEU A 224 -13.12 -11.26 0.66
N PHE A 225 -12.21 -11.70 1.52
CA PHE A 225 -10.80 -11.36 1.44
C PHE A 225 -10.19 -11.78 0.09
N GLU A 226 -10.43 -13.02 -0.35
CA GLU A 226 -9.94 -13.53 -1.62
C GLU A 226 -10.50 -12.75 -2.82
N GLN A 227 -11.78 -12.34 -2.77
CA GLN A 227 -12.37 -11.50 -3.81
C GLN A 227 -11.66 -10.14 -3.93
N VAL A 228 -11.40 -9.48 -2.79
CA VAL A 228 -10.69 -8.19 -2.80
C VAL A 228 -9.24 -8.36 -3.27
N LEU A 229 -8.54 -9.39 -2.78
CA LEU A 229 -7.17 -9.69 -3.19
C LEU A 229 -7.08 -9.97 -4.69
N THR A 230 -8.01 -10.74 -5.24
CA THR A 230 -8.07 -11.05 -6.67
C THR A 230 -8.30 -9.78 -7.49
N ALA A 231 -9.25 -8.94 -7.07
CA ALA A 231 -9.50 -7.65 -7.75
C ALA A 231 -8.26 -6.75 -7.75
N ALA A 232 -7.56 -6.65 -6.61
CA ALA A 232 -6.35 -5.84 -6.49
C ALA A 232 -5.21 -6.37 -7.38
N VAL A 233 -5.02 -7.69 -7.41
CA VAL A 233 -4.05 -8.35 -8.32
C VAL A 233 -4.40 -8.13 -9.78
N ASP A 234 -5.68 -8.24 -10.13
CA ASP A 234 -6.13 -8.05 -11.50
C ASP A 234 -5.96 -6.61 -11.98
N LYS A 235 -6.21 -5.64 -11.10
CA LYS A 235 -6.03 -4.21 -11.39
C LYS A 235 -4.56 -3.84 -11.56
N ALA A 236 -3.69 -4.30 -10.65
CA ALA A 236 -2.25 -4.04 -10.73
C ALA A 236 -1.56 -4.69 -11.95
N ALA A 237 -2.23 -5.64 -12.61
CA ALA A 237 -1.70 -6.30 -13.80
C ALA A 237 -1.91 -5.50 -15.10
N VAL A 238 -2.76 -4.47 -15.08
CA VAL A 238 -3.05 -3.57 -16.22
C VAL A 238 -1.99 -2.46 -16.29
#